data_AF-G0MAB9-F1
#
_entry.id   AF-G0MAB9-F1
#
_cell.length_a   1.000
_cell.length_b   1.000
_cell.length_c   1.000
_cell.angle_alpha   90.00
_cell.angle_beta   90.00
_cell.angle_gamma   90.00
#
_symmetry.space_group_name_H-M   'P 1'
#
loop_
_entity.id
_entity.type
_entity.pdbx_description
1 polymer ?
#
loop_
_entity_poly.entity_id
_entity_poly.type
_entity_poly.pdbx_seq_one_letter_code
_entity_poly.pdbx_strand_id
1 'polypeptide(L)'
;MSNGNVNNHLSDLTIENLQNLPGLDAVNLDDLFVDDKMKRLIIDLQRHWISEYHLARQKALMDLAKKLHEDFSMDMIRTRNDLQAQFQIELAQTKEDIEKRHAEILAAEREKLIEKQKRELSAVRKKQWCFSCENEAIYHCCWNTSYCSVNCQQGHWQAHRKYCRRKKGNAAREAAQLARDMMPSSSSN
;
A
#
# COMPACT_ATOMS: atom_id res chain seq x y z
N MET A 1 -21.33 38.91 -9.69
CA MET A 1 -22.56 39.03 -8.88
C MET A 1 -22.40 40.27 -8.03
N SER A 2 -23.31 41.23 -8.23
CA SER A 2 -23.18 42.63 -7.81
C SER A 2 -23.16 42.80 -6.29
N ASN A 3 -22.15 43.49 -5.77
CA ASN A 3 -22.07 43.91 -4.38
C ASN A 3 -23.14 44.98 -4.12
N GLY A 4 -24.22 44.57 -3.45
CA GLY A 4 -25.23 45.46 -2.90
C GLY A 4 -24.65 46.27 -1.75
N ASN A 5 -24.39 47.54 -2.01
CA ASN A 5 -24.16 48.55 -0.99
C ASN A 5 -25.49 48.77 -0.23
N VAL A 6 -25.70 48.04 0.86
CA VAL A 6 -26.83 48.26 1.75
C VAL A 6 -26.40 49.31 2.77
N ASN A 7 -26.74 50.54 2.42
CA ASN A 7 -26.63 51.77 3.20
C ASN A 7 -26.67 51.58 4.72
N ASN A 8 -25.57 51.93 5.39
CA ASN A 8 -25.55 52.34 6.79
C ASN A 8 -26.33 53.67 6.91
N HIS A 9 -27.65 53.61 7.06
CA HIS A 9 -28.47 54.80 7.26
C HIS A 9 -29.02 54.90 8.69
N LEU A 10 -28.19 54.56 9.67
CA LEU A 10 -28.46 54.84 11.09
C LEU A 10 -27.35 55.63 11.78
N SER A 11 -26.27 55.96 11.08
CA SER A 11 -25.26 56.92 11.57
C SER A 11 -25.77 58.37 11.55
N ASP A 12 -26.93 58.63 10.95
CA ASP A 12 -27.51 59.96 10.73
C ASP A 12 -28.76 60.24 11.57
N LEU A 13 -28.84 59.68 12.78
CA LEU A 13 -29.78 60.22 13.79
C LEU A 13 -29.08 61.32 14.60
N THR A 14 -28.63 62.36 13.91
CA THR A 14 -28.32 63.64 14.55
C THR A 14 -29.65 64.36 14.85
N ILE A 15 -29.68 65.17 15.91
CA ILE A 15 -30.85 65.96 16.33
C ILE A 15 -31.40 66.82 15.17
N GLU A 16 -30.53 67.15 14.20
CA GLU A 16 -30.85 67.90 12.98
C GLU A 16 -31.84 67.17 12.04
N ASN A 17 -31.89 65.83 12.04
CA ASN A 17 -32.81 65.07 11.17
C ASN A 17 -34.23 64.86 11.74
N LEU A 18 -34.47 65.22 13.01
CA LEU A 18 -35.82 65.23 13.59
C LEU A 18 -36.61 66.52 13.29
N GLN A 19 -35.95 67.54 12.73
CA GLN A 19 -36.55 68.86 12.48
C GLN A 19 -37.29 68.97 11.14
N ASN A 20 -37.26 67.93 10.29
CA ASN A 20 -37.77 67.97 8.91
C ASN A 20 -38.93 67.00 8.62
N LEU A 21 -39.80 66.67 9.59
CA LEU A 21 -41.09 66.02 9.31
C LEU A 21 -42.15 67.08 8.93
N PRO A 22 -42.73 67.05 7.72
CA PRO A 22 -43.78 67.99 7.35
C PRO A 22 -45.11 67.51 7.95
N GLY A 23 -45.68 68.29 8.87
CA GLY A 23 -47.00 68.04 9.45
C GLY A 23 -47.14 68.19 10.96
N LEU A 24 -46.10 68.65 11.67
CA LEU A 24 -46.24 69.09 13.05
C LEU A 24 -46.42 70.61 13.04
N ASP A 25 -47.66 71.05 13.16
CA ASP A 25 -47.99 72.44 13.49
C ASP A 25 -47.05 72.92 14.60
N ALA A 26 -46.48 74.11 14.41
CA ALA A 26 -45.45 74.69 15.25
C ALA A 26 -45.85 74.69 16.73
N VAL A 27 -45.51 73.61 17.45
CA VAL A 27 -45.47 73.64 18.91
C VAL A 27 -44.31 74.57 19.23
N ASN A 28 -44.64 75.74 19.77
CA ASN A 28 -43.66 76.72 20.22
C ASN A 28 -42.82 76.07 21.33
N LEU A 29 -41.66 75.54 20.94
CA LEU A 29 -40.77 74.77 21.80
C LEU A 29 -40.13 75.64 22.90
N ASP A 30 -40.19 76.97 22.73
CA ASP A 30 -39.66 77.95 23.70
C ASP A 30 -40.54 78.09 24.96
N ASP A 31 -41.74 77.50 24.98
CA ASP A 31 -42.67 77.57 26.12
C ASP A 31 -42.65 76.31 27.02
N LEU A 32 -41.87 75.28 26.66
CA LEU A 32 -41.56 74.18 27.58
C LEU A 32 -40.41 74.61 28.49
N PHE A 33 -40.71 75.07 29.71
CA PHE A 33 -39.69 75.33 30.73
C PHE A 33 -39.02 74.02 31.16
N VAL A 34 -38.03 73.56 30.40
CA VAL A 34 -37.18 72.43 30.77
C VAL A 34 -36.17 72.92 31.80
N ASP A 35 -36.46 72.60 33.06
CA ASP A 35 -35.53 72.71 34.20
C ASP A 35 -34.13 72.17 33.83
N ASP A 36 -33.07 72.89 34.20
CA ASP A 36 -31.67 72.50 33.98
C ASP A 36 -31.34 71.09 34.51
N LYS A 37 -32.01 70.64 35.57
CA LYS A 37 -31.94 69.27 36.07
C LYS A 37 -32.53 68.27 35.07
N MET A 38 -33.66 68.59 34.44
CA MET A 38 -34.27 67.74 33.42
C MET A 38 -33.40 67.66 32.16
N LYS A 39 -32.76 68.78 31.75
CA LYS A 39 -31.76 68.76 30.68
C LYS A 39 -30.57 67.84 30.99
N ARG A 40 -30.04 67.92 32.22
CA ARG A 40 -28.95 67.04 32.67
C ARG A 40 -29.36 65.57 32.64
N LEU A 41 -30.55 65.23 33.13
CA LEU A 41 -31.07 63.86 33.09
C LEU A 41 -31.21 63.33 31.65
N ILE A 42 -31.67 64.17 30.72
CA ILE A 42 -31.78 63.80 29.30
C ILE A 42 -30.39 63.57 28.69
N ILE A 43 -29.43 64.45 28.96
CA ILE A 43 -28.04 64.31 28.48
C ILE A 43 -27.38 63.05 29.06
N ASP A 44 -27.56 62.78 30.35
CA ASP A 44 -26.98 61.61 31.00
C ASP A 44 -27.60 60.30 30.47
N LEU A 45 -28.92 60.28 30.25
CA LEU A 45 -29.59 59.15 29.62
C LEU A 45 -29.10 58.93 28.19
N GLN A 46 -28.96 60.00 27.40
CA GLN A 46 -28.44 59.94 26.03
C GLN A 46 -27.01 59.41 26.01
N ARG A 47 -26.13 59.92 26.89
CA ARG A 47 -24.74 59.45 27.01
C ARG A 47 -24.67 57.99 27.42
N HIS A 48 -25.49 57.58 28.39
CA HIS A 48 -25.56 56.19 28.83
C HIS A 48 -26.02 55.26 27.70
N TRP A 49 -27.10 55.61 27.00
CA TRP A 49 -27.61 54.83 25.87
C TRP A 49 -26.59 54.69 24.74
N ILE A 50 -25.91 55.78 24.37
CA ILE A 50 -24.86 55.75 23.34
C ILE A 50 -23.71 54.83 23.79
N SER A 51 -23.28 54.94 25.04
CA SER A 51 -22.22 54.08 25.60
C SER A 51 -22.62 52.60 25.59
N GLU A 52 -23.83 52.27 26.07
CA GLU A 52 -24.34 50.90 26.09
C GLU A 52 -24.51 50.33 24.67
N TYR A 53 -24.97 51.13 23.71
CA TYR A 53 -25.06 50.73 22.31
C TYR A 53 -23.68 50.41 21.73
N HIS A 54 -22.69 51.28 21.93
CA HIS A 54 -21.33 51.03 21.45
C HIS A 54 -20.73 49.78 22.09
N LEU A 55 -20.92 49.58 23.39
CA LEU A 55 -20.45 48.40 24.11
C LEU A 55 -21.12 47.12 23.59
N ALA A 56 -22.44 47.13 23.43
CA ALA A 56 -23.20 45.99 22.91
C ALA A 56 -22.77 45.64 21.47
N ARG A 57 -22.58 46.65 20.61
CA ARG A 57 -22.09 46.47 19.24
C ARG A 57 -20.68 45.89 19.23
N GLN A 58 -19.77 46.44 20.04
CA GLN A 58 -18.40 45.95 20.11
C GLN A 58 -18.37 44.49 20.59
N LYS A 59 -19.14 44.17 21.63
CA LYS A 59 -19.28 42.81 22.14
C LYS A 59 -19.79 41.85 21.06
N ALA A 60 -20.86 42.21 20.34
CA ALA A 60 -21.42 41.39 19.28
C ALA A 60 -20.41 41.12 18.15
N LEU A 61 -19.60 42.12 17.78
CA LEU A 61 -18.54 41.96 16.77
C LEU A 61 -17.41 41.04 17.27
N MET A 62 -16.99 41.19 18.52
CA MET A 62 -15.95 40.35 19.12
C MET A 62 -16.42 38.89 19.24
N ASP A 63 -17.66 38.67 19.68
CA ASP A 63 -18.24 37.34 19.79
C ASP A 63 -18.37 36.66 18.41
N LEU A 64 -18.80 37.41 17.39
CA LEU A 64 -18.87 36.90 16.01
C LEU A 64 -17.47 36.56 15.47
N ALA A 65 -16.48 37.45 15.66
CA ALA A 65 -15.12 37.21 15.20
C ALA A 65 -14.48 36.00 15.89
N LYS A 66 -14.72 35.83 17.19
CA LYS A 66 -14.28 34.66 17.96
C LYS A 66 -14.89 33.38 17.41
N LYS A 67 -16.21 33.36 17.19
CA LYS A 67 -16.91 32.19 16.66
C LYS A 67 -16.38 31.80 15.27
N LEU A 68 -16.20 32.79 14.38
CA LEU A 68 -15.66 32.54 13.04
C LEU A 68 -14.24 31.96 13.09
N HIS A 69 -13.41 32.44 14.02
CA HIS A 69 -12.06 31.92 14.22
C HIS A 69 -12.06 30.48 14.77
N GLU A 70 -12.95 30.18 15.71
CA GLU A 70 -13.14 28.82 16.26
C GLU A 70 -13.61 27.87 15.17
N ASP A 71 -14.65 28.24 14.42
CA ASP A 71 -15.20 27.46 13.31
C ASP A 71 -14.13 27.18 12.24
N PHE A 72 -13.38 28.20 11.82
CA PHE A 72 -12.30 28.05 10.85
C PHE A 72 -11.19 27.11 11.36
N SER A 73 -10.79 27.24 12.62
CA SER A 73 -9.75 26.39 13.22
C SER A 73 -10.22 24.94 13.31
N MET A 74 -11.48 24.72 13.68
CA MET A 74 -12.09 23.38 13.71
C MET A 74 -12.16 22.76 12.32
N ASP A 75 -12.58 23.52 11.32
CA ASP A 75 -12.66 23.04 9.94
C ASP A 75 -11.27 22.71 9.38
N MET A 76 -10.26 23.53 9.64
CA MET A 76 -8.88 23.24 9.26
C MET A 76 -8.37 21.94 9.88
N ILE A 77 -8.65 21.71 11.17
CA ILE A 77 -8.27 20.47 11.86
C ILE A 77 -9.01 19.28 11.26
N ARG A 78 -10.32 19.42 10.97
CA ARG A 78 -11.13 18.38 10.33
C ARG A 78 -10.58 18.01 8.97
N THR A 79 -10.41 18.98 8.07
CA THR A 79 -9.87 18.74 6.72
C THR A 79 -8.48 18.10 6.76
N ARG A 80 -7.60 18.56 7.65
CA ARG A 80 -6.28 17.94 7.84
C ARG A 80 -6.39 16.47 8.25
N ASN A 81 -7.24 16.17 9.23
CA ASN A 81 -7.42 14.81 9.73
C ASN A 81 -8.06 13.90 8.67
N ASP A 82 -9.05 14.40 7.93
CA ASP A 82 -9.71 13.66 6.85
C ASP A 82 -8.73 13.32 5.73
N LEU A 83 -7.93 14.31 5.31
CA LEU A 83 -6.90 14.11 4.29
C LEU A 83 -5.83 13.12 4.77
N GLN A 84 -5.39 13.23 6.03
CA GLN A 84 -4.44 12.29 6.62
C GLN A 84 -5.02 10.87 6.66
N ALA A 85 -6.28 10.70 7.03
CA ALA A 85 -6.94 9.40 7.05
C ALA A 85 -7.05 8.79 5.64
N GLN A 86 -7.43 9.60 4.64
CA GLN A 86 -7.47 9.17 3.24
C GLN A 86 -6.10 8.69 2.76
N PHE A 87 -5.05 9.47 2.99
CA PHE A 87 -3.69 9.07 2.61
C PHE A 87 -3.24 7.78 3.30
N GLN A 88 -3.59 7.57 4.57
CA GLN A 88 -3.25 6.34 5.28
C GLN A 88 -3.95 5.11 4.66
N ILE A 89 -5.22 5.27 4.27
CA ILE A 89 -5.98 4.20 3.60
C ILE A 89 -5.37 3.89 2.24
N GLU A 90 -5.11 4.90 1.41
CA GLU A 90 -4.52 4.70 0.08
C GLU A 90 -3.13 4.06 0.14
N LEU A 91 -2.31 4.46 1.12
CA LEU A 91 -0.99 3.87 1.33
C LEU A 91 -1.11 2.39 1.74
N ALA A 92 -2.04 2.07 2.65
CA ALA A 92 -2.29 0.70 3.09
C ALA A 92 -2.78 -0.19 1.93
N GLN A 93 -3.72 0.30 1.13
CA GLN A 93 -4.23 -0.40 -0.06
C GLN A 93 -3.13 -0.63 -1.10
N THR A 94 -2.36 0.41 -1.41
CA THR A 94 -1.25 0.30 -2.38
C THR A 94 -0.21 -0.70 -1.91
N LYS A 95 0.11 -0.72 -0.61
CA LYS A 95 1.02 -1.68 -0.01
C LYS A 95 0.49 -3.11 -0.16
N GLU A 96 -0.77 -3.35 0.20
CA GLU A 96 -1.42 -4.66 0.08
C GLU A 96 -1.42 -5.16 -1.36
N ASP A 97 -1.74 -4.29 -2.33
CA ASP A 97 -1.74 -4.61 -3.76
C ASP A 97 -0.35 -4.97 -4.29
N ILE A 98 0.70 -4.33 -3.78
CA ILE A 98 2.09 -4.66 -4.14
C ILE A 98 2.46 -6.01 -3.54
N GLU A 99 2.18 -6.24 -2.26
CA GLU A 99 2.50 -7.49 -1.56
C GLU A 99 1.79 -8.69 -2.21
N LYS A 100 0.50 -8.52 -2.56
CA LYS A 100 -0.29 -9.53 -3.27
C LYS A 100 0.30 -9.86 -4.64
N ARG A 101 0.57 -8.84 -5.48
CA ARG A 101 1.17 -9.05 -6.80
C ARG A 101 2.55 -9.72 -6.70
N HIS A 102 3.35 -9.32 -5.72
CA HIS A 102 4.66 -9.93 -5.48
C HIS A 102 4.52 -11.40 -5.08
N ALA A 103 3.57 -11.74 -4.20
CA ALA A 103 3.30 -13.12 -3.82
C ALA A 103 2.83 -13.98 -5.01
N GLU A 104 1.96 -13.44 -5.87
CA GLU A 104 1.49 -14.11 -7.09
C GLU A 104 2.65 -14.39 -8.08
N ILE A 105 3.53 -13.41 -8.29
CA ILE A 105 4.73 -13.56 -9.14
C ILE A 105 5.65 -14.66 -8.60
N LEU A 106 5.95 -14.62 -7.29
CA LEU A 106 6.79 -15.63 -6.65
C LEU A 106 6.18 -17.02 -6.72
N ALA A 107 4.86 -17.15 -6.53
CA ALA A 107 4.18 -18.43 -6.66
C ALA A 107 4.29 -18.99 -8.08
N ALA A 108 4.09 -18.16 -9.10
CA ALA A 108 4.21 -18.55 -10.50
C ALA A 108 5.66 -18.93 -10.87
N GLU A 109 6.66 -18.19 -10.40
CA GLU A 109 8.07 -18.56 -10.60
C GLU A 109 8.43 -19.87 -9.91
N ARG A 110 7.95 -20.08 -8.67
CA ARG A 110 8.14 -21.32 -7.94
C ARG A 110 7.55 -22.51 -8.71
N GLU A 111 6.35 -22.37 -9.25
CA GLU A 111 5.71 -23.42 -10.04
C GLU A 111 6.50 -23.73 -11.32
N LYS A 112 6.95 -22.68 -12.03
CA LYS A 112 7.82 -22.85 -13.22
C LYS A 112 9.11 -23.59 -12.90
N LEU A 113 9.77 -23.26 -11.78
CA LEU A 113 10.98 -23.94 -11.35
C LEU A 113 10.73 -25.41 -10.98
N ILE A 114 9.63 -25.70 -10.29
CA ILE A 114 9.25 -27.08 -9.94
C ILE A 114 9.00 -27.91 -11.20
N GLU A 115 8.27 -27.37 -12.17
CA GLU A 115 7.97 -28.07 -13.42
C GLU A 115 9.25 -28.27 -14.27
N LYS A 116 10.13 -27.27 -14.32
CA LYS A 116 11.45 -27.39 -14.96
C LYS A 116 12.28 -28.50 -14.31
N GLN A 117 12.39 -28.50 -12.99
CA GLN A 117 13.12 -29.52 -12.23
C GLN A 117 12.54 -30.92 -12.48
N LYS A 118 11.21 -31.05 -12.50
CA LYS A 118 10.53 -32.32 -12.78
C LYS A 118 10.88 -32.85 -14.18
N ARG A 119 10.90 -31.99 -15.18
CA ARG A 119 11.31 -32.35 -16.55
C ARG A 119 12.77 -32.77 -16.63
N GLU A 120 13.66 -32.01 -15.99
CA GLU A 120 15.09 -32.32 -15.93
C GLU A 120 15.35 -33.66 -15.23
N LEU A 121 14.70 -33.92 -14.08
CA LEU A 121 14.80 -35.21 -13.38
C LEU A 121 14.29 -36.38 -14.24
N SER A 122 13.20 -36.18 -14.97
CA SER A 122 12.69 -37.18 -15.92
C SER A 122 13.68 -37.47 -17.05
N ALA A 123 14.31 -36.42 -17.60
CA ALA A 123 15.36 -36.57 -18.61
C ALA A 123 16.60 -37.28 -18.06
N VAL A 124 17.01 -36.96 -16.82
CA VAL A 124 18.14 -37.60 -16.15
C VAL A 124 17.90 -39.10 -15.96
N ARG A 125 16.71 -39.47 -15.48
CA ARG A 125 16.35 -40.89 -15.24
C ARG A 125 16.31 -41.75 -16.50
N LYS A 126 16.19 -41.16 -17.69
CA LYS A 126 16.13 -41.89 -18.97
C LYS A 126 17.51 -42.23 -19.56
N LYS A 127 18.60 -41.70 -18.98
CA LYS A 127 19.96 -41.86 -19.50
C LYS A 127 20.84 -42.64 -18.52
N GLN A 128 21.98 -43.12 -19.03
CA GLN A 128 23.04 -43.71 -18.21
C GLN A 128 24.11 -42.65 -17.92
N TRP A 129 24.67 -42.68 -16.73
CA TRP A 129 25.58 -41.64 -16.25
C TRP A 129 26.93 -42.23 -15.86
N CYS A 130 28.00 -41.50 -16.18
CA CYS A 130 29.36 -41.90 -15.88
C CYS A 130 29.55 -41.87 -14.37
N PHE A 131 29.98 -43.01 -13.79
CA PHE A 131 30.20 -43.10 -12.34
C PHE A 131 31.28 -42.11 -11.84
N SER A 132 32.23 -41.73 -12.70
CA SER A 132 33.36 -40.90 -12.30
C SER A 132 33.14 -39.40 -12.44
N CYS A 133 32.31 -38.95 -13.40
CA CYS A 133 32.20 -37.53 -13.74
C CYS A 133 30.79 -37.07 -14.12
N GLU A 134 29.78 -37.92 -13.96
CA GLU A 134 28.36 -37.58 -14.17
C GLU A 134 27.98 -37.13 -15.59
N ASN A 135 28.91 -37.18 -16.55
CA ASN A 135 28.58 -37.03 -17.97
C ASN A 135 27.81 -38.24 -18.50
N GLU A 136 27.06 -38.08 -19.59
CA GLU A 136 26.34 -39.18 -20.23
C GLU A 136 27.29 -40.32 -20.59
N ALA A 137 26.98 -41.53 -20.10
CA ALA A 137 27.83 -42.69 -20.29
C ALA A 137 27.52 -43.37 -21.62
N ILE A 138 28.58 -43.75 -22.34
CA ILE A 138 28.50 -44.47 -23.62
C ILE A 138 29.05 -45.90 -23.52
N TYR A 139 29.80 -46.22 -22.46
CA TYR A 139 30.37 -47.54 -22.21
C TYR A 139 29.75 -48.17 -20.96
N HIS A 140 29.20 -49.38 -21.10
CA HIS A 140 28.68 -50.15 -19.98
C HIS A 140 29.73 -51.11 -19.40
N CYS A 141 29.90 -51.12 -18.07
CA CYS A 141 30.76 -52.10 -17.39
C CYS A 141 29.95 -53.23 -16.75
N CYS A 142 29.08 -52.90 -15.79
CA CYS A 142 28.14 -53.83 -15.16
C CYS A 142 26.97 -53.07 -14.51
N TRP A 143 26.05 -53.78 -13.83
CA TRP A 143 24.90 -53.16 -13.15
C TRP A 143 25.30 -51.92 -12.32
N ASN A 144 24.64 -50.80 -12.57
CA ASN A 144 24.88 -49.51 -11.92
C ASN A 144 26.32 -48.98 -12.04
N THR A 145 27.08 -49.36 -13.08
CA THR A 145 28.41 -48.79 -13.37
C THR A 145 28.65 -48.68 -14.87
N SER A 146 28.63 -47.43 -15.35
CA SER A 146 28.87 -47.04 -16.74
C SER A 146 29.86 -45.87 -16.80
N TYR A 147 30.50 -45.64 -17.94
CA TYR A 147 31.52 -44.60 -18.13
C TYR A 147 31.33 -43.84 -19.44
N CYS A 148 31.72 -42.57 -19.48
CA CYS A 148 31.75 -41.78 -20.73
C CYS A 148 33.04 -41.99 -21.53
N SER A 149 34.12 -42.47 -20.90
CA SER A 149 35.43 -42.66 -21.53
C SER A 149 36.25 -43.75 -20.85
N VAL A 150 37.25 -44.28 -21.57
CA VAL A 150 38.24 -45.22 -21.02
C VAL A 150 39.05 -44.58 -19.89
N ASN A 151 39.34 -43.28 -19.98
CA ASN A 151 40.05 -42.53 -18.93
C ASN A 151 39.27 -42.55 -17.60
N CYS A 152 37.96 -42.30 -17.66
CA CYS A 152 37.09 -42.39 -16.48
C CYS A 152 37.04 -43.82 -15.92
N GLN A 153 36.99 -44.84 -16.80
CA GLN A 153 37.02 -46.23 -16.37
C GLN A 153 38.33 -46.57 -15.66
N GLN A 154 39.49 -46.21 -16.23
CA GLN A 154 40.80 -46.49 -15.65
C GLN A 154 40.98 -45.77 -14.30
N GLY A 155 40.54 -44.51 -14.20
CA GLY A 155 40.57 -43.75 -12.95
C GLY A 155 39.76 -44.40 -11.82
N HIS A 156 38.57 -44.93 -12.12
CA HIS A 156 37.74 -45.63 -11.13
C HIS A 156 38.11 -47.12 -10.95
N TRP A 157 38.90 -47.71 -11.85
CA TRP A 157 39.10 -49.16 -11.93
C TRP A 157 39.65 -49.79 -10.65
N GLN A 158 40.59 -49.14 -9.98
CA GLN A 158 41.22 -49.67 -8.77
C GLN A 158 40.21 -49.93 -7.64
N ALA A 159 39.17 -49.08 -7.54
CA ALA A 159 38.06 -49.27 -6.63
C ALA A 159 37.06 -50.30 -7.19
N HIS A 160 36.63 -50.12 -8.45
CA HIS A 160 35.58 -50.91 -9.08
C HIS A 160 35.89 -52.42 -9.19
N ARG A 161 37.15 -52.78 -9.50
CA ARG A 161 37.55 -54.18 -9.78
C ARG A 161 37.24 -55.16 -8.65
N LYS A 162 37.13 -54.68 -7.41
CA LYS A 162 36.84 -55.49 -6.22
C LYS A 162 35.42 -56.07 -6.24
N TYR A 163 34.47 -55.36 -6.83
CA TYR A 163 33.04 -55.71 -6.86
C TYR A 163 32.45 -55.78 -8.27
N CYS A 164 33.28 -55.66 -9.31
CA CYS A 164 32.86 -55.76 -10.70
C CYS A 164 32.15 -57.10 -10.97
N ARG A 165 30.88 -57.05 -11.36
CA ARG A 165 30.06 -58.25 -11.62
C ARG A 165 30.41 -58.93 -12.95
N ARG A 166 30.99 -58.19 -13.91
CA ARG A 166 31.41 -58.74 -15.21
C ARG A 166 32.47 -59.84 -15.08
N LYS A 167 33.40 -59.70 -14.12
CA LYS A 167 34.43 -60.71 -13.83
C LYS A 167 33.84 -62.05 -13.38
N LYS A 168 32.76 -62.03 -12.58
CA LYS A 168 32.07 -63.25 -12.12
C LYS A 168 31.19 -63.86 -13.23
N GLY A 169 30.56 -63.04 -14.06
CA GLY A 169 29.70 -63.50 -15.16
C GLY A 169 30.47 -64.20 -16.28
N ASN A 170 31.67 -63.72 -16.64
CA ASN A 170 32.48 -64.38 -17.67
C ASN A 170 32.93 -65.78 -17.25
N ALA A 171 33.40 -65.95 -16.01
CA ALA A 171 33.80 -67.26 -15.49
C ALA A 171 32.63 -68.27 -15.47
N ALA A 172 31.42 -67.83 -15.12
CA ALA A 172 30.23 -68.68 -15.15
C ALA A 172 29.78 -69.02 -16.58
N ARG A 173 29.89 -68.09 -17.53
CA ARG A 173 29.58 -68.35 -18.95
C ARG A 173 30.61 -69.29 -19.60
N GLU A 174 31.89 -69.12 -19.31
CA GLU A 174 32.95 -70.03 -19.78
C GLU A 174 32.76 -71.44 -19.21
N ALA A 175 32.44 -71.57 -17.92
CA ALA A 175 32.13 -72.86 -17.31
C ALA A 175 30.89 -73.53 -17.91
N ALA A 176 29.83 -72.77 -18.20
CA ALA A 176 28.62 -73.28 -18.86
C ALA A 176 28.85 -73.64 -20.34
N GLN A 177 29.75 -72.94 -21.03
CA GLN A 177 30.14 -73.25 -22.41
C GLN A 177 30.95 -74.56 -22.46
N LEU A 178 31.97 -74.69 -21.60
CA LEU A 178 32.73 -75.94 -21.43
C LEU A 178 31.82 -77.13 -21.06
N ALA A 179 30.82 -76.92 -20.20
CA ALA A 179 29.86 -77.96 -19.84
C ALA A 179 28.96 -78.40 -21.02
N ARG A 180 28.64 -77.49 -21.96
CA ARG A 180 27.92 -77.86 -23.20
C ARG A 180 28.81 -78.60 -24.18
N ASP A 181 30.06 -78.17 -24.33
CA ASP A 181 31.00 -78.77 -25.28
C ASP A 181 31.45 -80.18 -24.85
N MET A 182 31.26 -80.56 -23.58
CA MET A 182 31.53 -81.90 -23.05
C MET A 182 30.34 -82.88 -23.06
N MET A 183 29.16 -82.50 -23.59
CA MET A 183 28.06 -83.45 -23.81
C MET A 183 28.17 -84.08 -25.21
N PRO A 184 28.33 -85.42 -25.35
CA PRO A 184 28.35 -86.05 -26.66
C PRO A 184 26.95 -86.00 -27.27
N SER A 185 26.86 -85.61 -28.55
CA SER A 185 25.64 -85.74 -29.33
C SER A 185 25.24 -87.21 -29.42
N SER A 186 24.19 -87.60 -28.71
CA SER A 186 23.52 -88.87 -28.96
C SER A 186 22.77 -88.74 -30.29
N SER A 187 23.43 -89.15 -31.37
CA SER A 187 22.81 -89.45 -32.65
C SER A 187 21.85 -90.63 -32.45
N SER A 188 20.56 -90.36 -32.42
CA SER A 188 19.53 -91.42 -32.48
C SER A 188 19.14 -91.64 -33.94
N ASN A 189 19.46 -92.84 -34.42
CA ASN A 189 18.82 -93.50 -35.58
C ASN A 189 17.32 -93.65 -35.37
#